data_AF-A0A7W1BVC9-F1
#
_entry.id   AF-A0A7W1BVC9-F1
#
_cell.length_a   1.000
_cell.length_b   1.000
_cell.length_c   1.000
_cell.angle_alpha   90.00
_cell.angle_beta   90.00
_cell.angle_gamma   90.00
#
_symmetry.space_group_name_H-M   'P 1'
#
loop_
_entity.id
_entity.type
_entity.pdbx_description
1 polymer ?
#
loop_
_entity_poly.entity_id
_entity_poly.type
_entity_poly.pdbx_seq_one_letter_code
_entity_poly.pdbx_strand_id
1 'polypeptide(L)'
;MLVNWDQVAPDGPSKPPTFNARDHADPLYRWADTDRQVRSAAAAGVNAIVYVQNAPRWVQSGVRRSDDGPVRPSPSALADFATAAATRYSLRVSGLPRVRYWQIWNEPNLRRYLMPQFANGEAVSPDWYRAMVNAMAQAVHAVHRDNVVVAGGLAPYGGDRDEGSGPNASDSERIRPLLFMRQMLCMSSGANPKPTCDERTEFDVWSHHPYAYGGPRYEAFHPDDVSIGDLGEMRSLLLAASRAGHVKSRGQPGFWVTEFSYDSNPADPKGLPLPLHARYVSEALYRMWVDGVSLVTWFLIRDEPFPGGLFQSGLYFRGQGGIKNDRPKPALRAFRFPFVAFREKGGRIAYWGRTPAGVSKNVVVEQKSGRSWRRVAVPAVDRYGIFSGRVAIRGSGSLRAELVDRSDVSVPFSLVVPKDFRFCPFGTGC
;
A
#
# COMPACT_ATOMS: atom_id res chain seq x y z
N MET A 1 -1.16 -8.09 6.86
CA MET A 1 -1.62 -8.69 8.12
C MET A 1 -1.10 -7.84 9.26
N LEU A 2 -1.99 -7.33 10.08
CA LEU A 2 -1.64 -6.45 11.19
C LEU A 2 -1.11 -7.24 12.39
N VAL A 3 -0.01 -6.77 12.97
CA VAL A 3 0.45 -7.18 14.29
C VAL A 3 0.54 -5.95 15.18
N ASN A 4 -0.44 -5.80 16.08
CA ASN A 4 -0.40 -4.80 17.13
C ASN A 4 0.56 -5.25 18.23
N TRP A 5 1.70 -4.58 18.37
CA TRP A 5 2.75 -4.96 19.31
C TRP A 5 2.27 -4.94 20.76
N ASP A 6 1.46 -3.95 21.15
CA ASP A 6 0.83 -3.83 22.47
C ASP A 6 -0.21 -4.92 22.77
N GLN A 7 -0.80 -5.53 21.74
CA GLN A 7 -1.74 -6.64 21.92
C GLN A 7 -1.03 -7.98 22.01
N VAL A 8 0.14 -8.12 21.38
CA VAL A 8 0.93 -9.36 21.38
C VAL A 8 1.89 -9.41 22.56
N ALA A 9 2.65 -8.35 22.82
CA ALA A 9 3.49 -8.24 24.02
C ALA A 9 2.64 -7.83 25.24
N PRO A 10 3.14 -8.04 26.47
CA PRO A 10 2.51 -7.47 27.67
C PRO A 10 2.44 -5.94 27.54
N ASP A 11 1.26 -5.37 27.72
CA ASP A 11 1.08 -3.92 27.83
C ASP A 11 0.92 -3.54 29.31
N GLY A 12 1.39 -2.36 29.66
CA GLY A 12 1.41 -1.86 31.04
C GLY A 12 2.40 -0.70 31.23
N PRO A 13 2.30 0.03 32.36
CA PRO A 13 3.17 1.18 32.64
C PRO A 13 4.65 0.79 32.82
N SER A 14 4.93 -0.47 33.17
CA SER A 14 6.28 -1.01 33.32
C SER A 14 6.40 -2.37 32.64
N LYS A 15 7.61 -2.69 32.20
CA LYS A 15 7.94 -4.00 31.63
C LYS A 15 7.86 -5.06 32.74
N PRO A 16 7.15 -6.18 32.56
CA PRO A 16 7.16 -7.25 33.56
C PRO A 16 8.60 -7.74 33.80
N PRO A 17 9.05 -7.91 35.06
CA PRO A 17 10.45 -8.24 35.36
C PRO A 17 10.96 -9.54 34.73
N THR A 18 10.07 -10.52 34.55
CA THR A 18 10.40 -11.82 33.96
C THR A 18 10.26 -11.86 32.43
N PHE A 19 9.75 -10.79 31.81
CA PHE A 19 9.46 -10.78 30.39
C PHE A 19 10.72 -10.63 29.53
N ASN A 20 11.03 -11.65 28.75
CA ASN A 20 12.09 -11.61 27.75
C ASN A 20 11.52 -11.25 26.36
N ALA A 21 11.58 -9.96 26.02
CA ALA A 21 11.09 -9.44 24.75
C ALA A 21 11.81 -9.97 23.49
N ARG A 22 12.95 -10.67 23.64
CA ARG A 22 13.64 -11.32 22.51
C ARG A 22 13.24 -12.78 22.33
N ASP A 23 12.68 -13.40 23.37
CA ASP A 23 12.29 -14.80 23.35
C ASP A 23 10.87 -14.96 22.80
N HIS A 24 10.77 -15.47 21.57
CA HIS A 24 9.49 -15.69 20.92
C HIS A 24 8.58 -16.71 21.62
N ALA A 25 9.13 -17.51 22.54
CA ALA A 25 8.44 -18.51 23.33
C ALA A 25 8.12 -18.03 24.76
N ASP A 26 8.47 -16.79 25.11
CA ASP A 26 8.13 -16.23 26.42
C ASP A 26 6.61 -16.34 26.66
N PRO A 27 6.17 -16.92 27.80
CA PRO A 27 4.77 -17.23 28.06
C PRO A 27 3.88 -15.99 28.18
N LEU A 28 4.45 -14.79 28.33
CA LEU A 28 3.70 -13.55 28.40
C LEU A 28 3.34 -12.98 27.01
N TYR A 29 3.90 -13.54 25.92
CA TYR A 29 3.43 -13.23 24.57
C TYR A 29 2.09 -13.87 24.23
N ARG A 30 1.21 -13.11 23.56
CA ARG A 30 -0.12 -13.53 23.12
C ARG A 30 -0.19 -13.73 21.60
N TRP A 31 0.54 -14.72 21.10
CA TRP A 31 0.66 -14.99 19.66
C TRP A 31 -0.55 -15.67 19.00
N ALA A 32 -1.49 -16.21 19.77
CA ALA A 32 -2.50 -17.14 19.27
C ALA A 32 -3.30 -16.61 18.05
N ASP A 33 -3.65 -15.32 18.06
CA ASP A 33 -4.37 -14.70 16.96
C ASP A 33 -3.50 -14.58 15.70
N THR A 34 -2.28 -14.08 15.86
CA THR A 34 -1.30 -13.95 14.79
C THR A 34 -0.94 -15.32 14.20
N ASP A 35 -0.70 -16.33 15.02
CA ASP A 35 -0.42 -17.70 14.59
C ASP A 35 -1.55 -18.26 13.71
N ARG A 36 -2.80 -18.06 14.13
CA ARG A 36 -3.99 -18.51 13.40
C ARG A 36 -4.09 -17.82 12.04
N GLN A 37 -3.84 -16.52 11.98
CA GLN A 37 -3.88 -15.76 10.73
C GLN A 37 -2.75 -16.17 9.78
N VAL A 38 -1.51 -16.32 10.27
CA VAL A 38 -0.36 -16.78 9.45
C VAL A 38 -0.59 -18.19 8.91
N ARG A 39 -1.07 -19.12 9.75
CA ARG A 39 -1.42 -20.48 9.32
C ARG A 39 -2.49 -20.48 8.24
N SER A 40 -3.56 -19.71 8.44
CA SER A 40 -4.65 -19.61 7.47
C SER A 40 -4.17 -19.05 6.12
N ALA A 41 -3.34 -18.00 6.16
CA ALA A 41 -2.78 -17.40 4.95
C ALA A 41 -1.88 -18.40 4.19
N ALA A 42 -0.97 -19.07 4.91
CA ALA A 42 -0.07 -20.05 4.30
C ALA A 42 -0.83 -21.27 3.74
N ALA A 43 -1.84 -21.78 4.46
CA ALA A 43 -2.69 -22.87 3.99
C ALA A 43 -3.48 -22.51 2.72
N ALA A 44 -3.78 -21.23 2.53
CA ALA A 44 -4.42 -20.70 1.32
C ALA A 44 -3.41 -20.33 0.21
N GLY A 45 -2.11 -20.59 0.40
CA GLY A 45 -1.06 -20.21 -0.56
C GLY A 45 -0.80 -18.70 -0.65
N VAL A 46 -1.23 -17.93 0.37
CA VAL A 46 -1.07 -16.48 0.43
C VAL A 46 0.19 -16.13 1.20
N ASN A 47 1.09 -15.37 0.57
CA ASN A 47 2.24 -14.79 1.24
C ASN A 47 1.80 -13.55 2.05
N ALA A 48 1.96 -13.61 3.36
CA ALA A 48 1.63 -12.48 4.23
C ALA A 48 2.74 -11.41 4.22
N ILE A 49 2.32 -10.15 4.07
CA ILE A 49 3.06 -8.99 4.56
C ILE A 49 2.62 -8.77 6.00
N VAL A 50 3.52 -8.92 6.96
CA VAL A 50 3.27 -8.60 8.36
C VAL A 50 3.67 -7.16 8.59
N TYR A 51 2.73 -6.29 8.95
CA TYR A 51 3.04 -4.93 9.36
C TYR A 51 2.88 -4.79 10.87
N VAL A 52 3.95 -4.35 11.53
CA VAL A 52 4.01 -4.16 12.98
C VAL A 52 3.62 -2.72 13.30
N GLN A 53 2.62 -2.52 14.14
CA GLN A 53 2.22 -1.19 14.61
C GLN A 53 1.94 -1.19 16.11
N ASN A 54 1.66 0.00 16.65
CA ASN A 54 1.43 0.23 18.08
C ASN A 54 2.65 -0.15 18.94
N ALA A 55 2.60 0.17 20.23
CA ALA A 55 3.69 -0.15 21.13
C ALA A 55 3.18 -0.25 22.57
N PRO A 56 3.67 -1.20 23.39
CA PRO A 56 3.38 -1.22 24.82
C PRO A 56 3.72 0.12 25.51
N ARG A 57 3.02 0.49 26.58
CA ARG A 57 3.29 1.73 27.30
C ARG A 57 4.69 1.80 27.90
N TRP A 58 5.24 0.67 28.36
CA TRP A 58 6.59 0.60 28.95
C TRP A 58 7.75 0.80 27.95
N VAL A 59 7.48 0.83 26.63
CA VAL A 59 8.49 1.18 25.61
C VAL A 59 8.34 2.59 25.06
N GLN A 60 7.32 3.31 25.51
CA GLN A 60 7.03 4.67 25.07
C GLN A 60 7.67 5.69 26.01
N SER A 61 7.91 6.91 25.52
CA SER A 61 8.31 8.03 26.36
C SER A 61 7.40 9.23 26.10
N GLY A 62 6.93 9.87 27.18
CA GLY A 62 6.01 11.02 27.11
C GLY A 62 4.56 10.67 27.40
N VAL A 63 3.71 11.71 27.42
CA VAL A 63 2.28 11.59 27.73
C VAL A 63 1.49 11.44 26.43
N ARG A 64 0.71 10.37 26.34
CA ARG A 64 -0.18 10.09 25.21
C ARG A 64 -1.55 10.76 25.43
N ARG A 65 -2.03 11.58 24.48
CA ARG A 65 -3.43 12.08 24.46
C ARG A 65 -4.38 10.99 23.92
N SER A 66 -5.70 11.17 24.11
CA SER A 66 -6.74 10.17 23.79
C SER A 66 -6.66 9.56 22.39
N ASP A 67 -6.17 10.32 21.41
CA ASP A 67 -6.13 9.95 19.99
C ASP A 67 -4.71 9.86 19.42
N ASP A 68 -3.69 10.06 20.26
CA ASP A 68 -2.30 9.98 19.83
C ASP A 68 -1.94 8.52 19.51
N GLY A 69 -1.11 8.31 18.51
CA GLY A 69 -0.34 7.09 18.38
C GLY A 69 0.68 6.95 19.51
N PRO A 70 1.41 5.82 19.58
CA PRO A 70 2.53 5.66 20.48
C PRO A 70 3.53 6.82 20.43
N VAL A 71 3.92 7.29 21.62
CA VAL A 71 4.86 8.41 21.76
C VAL A 71 6.28 7.87 21.90
N ARG A 72 7.15 8.22 20.94
CA ARG A 72 8.57 7.85 20.89
C ARG A 72 8.81 6.39 21.29
N PRO A 73 8.20 5.41 20.59
CA PRO A 73 8.41 4.00 20.88
C PRO A 73 9.90 3.66 20.72
N SER A 74 10.47 2.97 21.71
CA SER A 74 11.89 2.63 21.77
C SER A 74 12.32 1.75 20.59
N PRO A 75 13.27 2.21 19.73
CA PRO A 75 13.78 1.42 18.62
C PRO A 75 14.45 0.10 19.06
N SER A 76 15.17 0.10 20.19
CA SER A 76 15.82 -1.13 20.68
C SER A 76 14.81 -2.15 21.18
N ALA A 77 13.76 -1.73 21.87
CA ALA A 77 12.69 -2.63 22.29
C ALA A 77 11.87 -3.15 21.09
N LEU A 78 11.73 -2.33 20.03
CA LEU A 78 11.14 -2.78 18.77
C LEU A 78 12.02 -3.83 18.09
N ALA A 79 13.35 -3.68 18.11
CA ALA A 79 14.27 -4.69 17.59
C ALA A 79 14.19 -6.02 18.36
N ASP A 80 13.99 -5.97 19.68
CA ASP A 80 13.76 -7.17 20.49
C ASP A 80 12.49 -7.89 20.05
N PHE A 81 11.36 -7.16 19.96
CA PHE A 81 10.10 -7.70 19.49
C PHE A 81 10.18 -8.23 18.06
N ALA A 82 10.84 -7.50 17.15
CA ALA A 82 11.04 -7.92 15.77
C ALA A 82 11.89 -9.19 15.67
N THR A 83 12.89 -9.35 16.54
CA THR A 83 13.66 -10.60 16.66
C THR A 83 12.74 -11.75 17.07
N ALA A 84 11.92 -11.56 18.10
CA ALA A 84 10.97 -12.58 18.57
C ALA A 84 9.97 -12.96 17.47
N ALA A 85 9.33 -11.96 16.84
CA ALA A 85 8.37 -12.17 15.75
C ALA A 85 9.00 -12.90 14.55
N ALA A 86 10.16 -12.43 14.07
CA ALA A 86 10.84 -13.05 12.93
C ALA A 86 11.32 -14.46 13.26
N THR A 87 11.77 -14.72 14.49
CA THR A 87 12.18 -16.08 14.91
C THR A 87 10.97 -17.01 14.96
N ARG A 88 9.84 -16.54 15.49
CA ARG A 88 8.59 -17.30 15.55
C ARG A 88 8.13 -17.78 14.18
N TYR A 89 8.21 -16.91 13.18
CA TYR A 89 7.79 -17.18 11.80
C TYR A 89 8.98 -17.44 10.85
N SER A 90 10.06 -18.02 11.36
CA SER A 90 11.29 -18.33 10.61
C SER A 90 11.24 -19.67 9.85
N LEU A 91 10.14 -20.43 9.99
CA LEU A 91 10.01 -21.86 9.64
C LEU A 91 10.79 -22.83 10.56
N ARG A 92 11.53 -22.33 11.57
CA ARG A 92 12.25 -23.19 12.53
C ARG A 92 11.39 -23.62 13.72
N VAL A 93 10.30 -22.90 13.99
CA VAL A 93 9.34 -23.25 15.04
C VAL A 93 8.30 -24.20 14.48
N SER A 94 8.17 -25.37 15.10
CA SER A 94 7.28 -26.44 14.62
C SER A 94 5.84 -25.95 14.48
N GLY A 95 5.23 -26.25 13.32
CA GLY A 95 3.83 -25.91 13.03
C GLY A 95 3.56 -24.42 12.74
N LEU A 96 4.59 -23.59 12.55
CA LEU A 96 4.43 -22.19 12.15
C LEU A 96 5.01 -21.92 10.75
N PRO A 97 4.23 -21.34 9.82
CA PRO A 97 4.72 -20.98 8.50
C PRO A 97 5.78 -19.88 8.52
N ARG A 98 6.47 -19.75 7.39
CA ARG A 98 7.43 -18.67 7.17
C ARG A 98 6.72 -17.34 6.86
N VAL A 99 7.15 -16.26 7.52
CA VAL A 99 6.88 -14.87 7.09
C VAL A 99 8.17 -14.25 6.59
N ARG A 100 8.14 -13.77 5.34
CA ARG A 100 9.29 -13.13 4.69
C ARG A 100 9.21 -11.60 4.68
N TYR A 101 8.00 -11.04 4.60
CA TYR A 101 7.79 -9.62 4.34
C TYR A 101 7.34 -8.91 5.62
N TRP A 102 8.16 -7.95 6.05
CA TRP A 102 8.03 -7.25 7.33
C TRP A 102 7.94 -5.76 7.10
N GLN A 103 6.74 -5.22 7.22
CA GLN A 103 6.51 -3.78 7.18
C GLN A 103 6.60 -3.19 8.57
N ILE A 104 7.23 -2.03 8.66
CA ILE A 104 7.30 -1.25 9.90
C ILE A 104 6.30 -0.10 9.87
N TRP A 105 5.38 -0.18 10.82
CA TRP A 105 4.33 0.80 11.07
C TRP A 105 3.26 0.90 9.99
N ASN A 106 2.26 1.72 10.28
CA ASN A 106 1.25 2.19 9.35
C ASN A 106 1.24 3.71 9.41
N GLU A 107 1.38 4.38 8.28
CA GLU A 107 1.23 5.83 8.14
C GLU A 107 1.93 6.65 9.25
N PRO A 108 3.25 6.45 9.45
CA PRO A 108 4.01 7.11 10.51
C PRO A 108 4.05 8.64 10.39
N ASN A 109 3.58 9.20 9.26
CA ASN A 109 3.43 10.64 9.04
C ASN A 109 2.11 11.20 9.62
N LEU A 110 1.28 10.39 10.28
CA LEU A 110 0.08 10.84 10.98
C LEU A 110 0.25 10.72 12.49
N ARG A 111 -0.22 11.73 13.22
CA ARG A 111 -0.28 11.74 14.70
C ARG A 111 -0.96 10.52 15.28
N ARG A 112 -2.01 10.01 14.62
CA ARG A 112 -2.73 8.81 15.06
C ARG A 112 -1.83 7.58 15.18
N TYR A 113 -0.75 7.53 14.40
CA TYR A 113 0.12 6.37 14.37
C TYR A 113 1.45 6.63 15.04
N LEU A 114 2.10 7.79 14.91
CA LEU A 114 3.40 8.02 15.55
C LEU A 114 3.46 9.41 16.16
N MET A 115 3.98 9.52 17.38
CA MET A 115 4.13 10.81 18.05
C MET A 115 5.51 11.01 18.67
N PRO A 116 5.97 12.26 18.81
CA PRO A 116 5.40 13.48 18.25
C PRO A 116 5.69 13.61 16.74
N GLN A 117 4.80 14.26 15.98
CA GLN A 117 5.10 14.63 14.58
C GLN A 117 6.05 15.83 14.53
N PHE A 118 5.77 16.85 15.34
CA PHE A 118 6.56 18.07 15.40
C PHE A 118 7.09 18.36 16.81
N ALA A 119 8.23 19.03 16.91
CA ALA A 119 8.73 19.66 18.14
C ALA A 119 9.33 21.02 17.80
N ASN A 120 8.94 22.08 18.52
CA ASN A 120 9.37 23.46 18.27
C ASN A 120 9.17 23.90 16.80
N GLY A 121 8.09 23.43 16.18
CA GLY A 121 7.78 23.71 14.77
C GLY A 121 8.56 22.86 13.77
N GLU A 122 9.53 22.05 14.17
CA GLU A 122 10.29 21.17 13.27
C GLU A 122 9.67 19.78 13.23
N ALA A 123 9.64 19.17 12.04
CA ALA A 123 9.27 17.76 11.91
C ALA A 123 10.33 16.90 12.60
N VAL A 124 9.90 16.00 13.50
CA VAL A 124 10.82 15.14 14.27
C VAL A 124 10.50 13.65 14.16
N SER A 125 9.27 13.29 13.77
CA SER A 125 8.91 11.89 13.51
C SER A 125 9.71 11.23 12.37
N PRO A 126 10.18 11.93 11.30
CA PRO A 126 10.96 11.26 10.25
C PRO A 126 12.28 10.66 10.77
N ASP A 127 13.00 11.37 11.62
CA ASP A 127 14.26 10.89 12.19
C ASP A 127 14.03 9.76 13.21
N TRP A 128 12.96 9.87 14.02
CA TRP A 128 12.58 8.79 14.93
C TRP A 128 12.18 7.51 14.17
N TYR A 129 11.39 7.67 13.10
CA TYR A 129 11.00 6.55 12.25
C TYR A 129 12.19 5.92 11.52
N ARG A 130 13.19 6.70 11.06
CA ARG A 130 14.48 6.17 10.56
C ARG A 130 15.13 5.24 11.59
N ALA A 131 15.21 5.66 12.85
CA ALA A 131 15.81 4.84 13.91
C ALA A 131 15.03 3.53 14.13
N MET A 132 13.69 3.60 14.12
CA MET A 132 12.83 2.41 14.22
C MET A 132 13.04 1.46 13.04
N VAL A 133 13.09 1.97 11.80
CA VAL A 133 13.31 1.18 10.57
C VAL A 133 14.65 0.46 10.63
N ASN A 134 15.72 1.18 10.98
CA ASN A 134 17.05 0.60 11.12
C ASN A 134 17.09 -0.53 12.15
N ALA A 135 16.47 -0.31 13.32
CA ALA A 135 16.46 -1.29 14.40
C ALA A 135 15.68 -2.56 14.02
N MET A 136 14.49 -2.40 13.40
CA MET A 136 13.70 -3.54 12.93
C MET A 136 14.39 -4.27 11.78
N ALA A 137 14.97 -3.56 10.81
CA ALA A 137 15.65 -4.17 9.67
C ALA A 137 16.82 -5.05 10.10
N GLN A 138 17.69 -4.53 10.97
CA GLN A 138 18.82 -5.27 11.51
C GLN A 138 18.35 -6.54 12.26
N ALA A 139 17.30 -6.42 13.08
CA ALA A 139 16.74 -7.54 13.83
C ALA A 139 16.19 -8.64 12.91
N VAL A 140 15.35 -8.30 11.92
CA VAL A 140 14.73 -9.31 11.06
C VAL A 140 15.72 -9.92 10.07
N HIS A 141 16.70 -9.15 9.58
CA HIS A 141 17.77 -9.66 8.72
C HIS A 141 18.73 -10.59 9.46
N ALA A 142 18.96 -10.36 10.76
CA ALA A 142 19.78 -11.24 11.60
C ALA A 142 19.13 -12.62 11.78
N VAL A 143 17.80 -12.69 11.89
CA VAL A 143 17.07 -13.97 11.99
C VAL A 143 17.13 -14.73 10.67
N HIS A 144 16.78 -14.07 9.57
CA HIS A 144 16.89 -14.66 8.25
C HIS A 144 17.28 -13.60 7.24
N ARG A 145 18.42 -13.82 6.56
CA ARG A 145 18.99 -12.83 5.66
C ARG A 145 17.99 -12.45 4.57
N ASP A 146 17.33 -13.36 3.87
CA ASP A 146 16.40 -13.03 2.75
C ASP A 146 15.03 -12.41 3.17
N ASN A 147 14.83 -12.10 4.46
CA ASN A 147 13.68 -11.30 4.89
C ASN A 147 13.70 -9.95 4.15
N VAL A 148 12.51 -9.40 3.94
CA VAL A 148 12.30 -8.15 3.19
C VAL A 148 11.66 -7.14 4.13
N VAL A 149 12.32 -6.01 4.33
CA VAL A 149 11.86 -4.91 5.16
C VAL A 149 11.17 -3.85 4.30
N VAL A 150 9.93 -3.53 4.65
CA VAL A 150 9.12 -2.50 3.98
C VAL A 150 9.03 -1.28 4.90
N ALA A 151 9.63 -0.18 4.48
CA ALA A 151 9.55 1.13 5.13
C ALA A 151 8.54 2.05 4.41
N GLY A 152 8.18 3.16 5.05
CA GLY A 152 7.18 4.09 4.55
C GLY A 152 5.78 3.66 4.97
N GLY A 153 4.96 3.26 4.00
CA GLY A 153 3.52 3.07 4.20
C GLY A 153 2.86 4.38 4.60
N LEU A 154 3.26 5.48 3.96
CA LEU A 154 2.84 6.82 4.33
C LEU A 154 1.42 7.11 3.84
N ALA A 155 0.69 7.91 4.61
CA ALA A 155 -0.56 8.50 4.18
C ALA A 155 -0.31 9.56 3.07
N PRO A 156 -1.26 9.78 2.16
CA PRO A 156 -1.05 10.60 0.97
C PRO A 156 -1.04 12.11 1.24
N TYR A 157 -1.63 12.55 2.36
CA TYR A 157 -1.84 13.97 2.65
C TYR A 157 -1.29 14.35 4.03
N GLY A 158 -0.57 15.47 4.08
CA GLY A 158 -0.27 16.19 5.31
C GLY A 158 -1.35 17.22 5.67
N GLY A 159 -1.05 18.07 6.65
CA GLY A 159 -1.88 19.22 7.01
C GLY A 159 -1.00 20.45 7.23
N ASP A 160 -1.59 21.64 7.12
CA ASP A 160 -0.89 22.86 7.49
C ASP A 160 -0.82 22.95 9.02
N ARG A 161 0.28 23.52 9.55
CA ARG A 161 0.58 23.54 11.00
C ARG A 161 -0.56 24.13 11.86
N ASP A 162 -1.39 24.99 11.26
CA ASP A 162 -2.42 25.78 11.94
C ASP A 162 -3.85 25.25 11.74
N GLU A 163 -4.09 24.20 10.94
CA GLU A 163 -5.45 23.69 10.64
C GLU A 163 -6.10 22.87 11.78
N GLY A 164 -5.56 22.96 13.00
CA GLY A 164 -5.84 22.04 14.11
C GLY A 164 -6.85 22.47 15.17
N SER A 165 -7.64 23.53 15.00
CA SER A 165 -8.51 24.07 16.07
C SER A 165 -10.01 23.72 15.96
N GLY A 166 -10.35 22.58 15.35
CA GLY A 166 -11.74 22.08 15.26
C GLY A 166 -12.00 20.82 16.10
N PRO A 167 -13.27 20.52 16.44
CA PRO A 167 -13.63 19.34 17.25
C PRO A 167 -13.31 17.97 16.60
N ASN A 168 -12.86 17.96 15.34
CA ASN A 168 -12.38 16.78 14.59
C ASN A 168 -10.84 16.72 14.43
N ALA A 169 -10.08 17.44 15.27
CA ALA A 169 -8.62 17.57 15.21
C ALA A 169 -7.80 16.33 15.65
N SER A 170 -8.39 15.12 15.69
CA SER A 170 -7.66 13.89 16.06
C SER A 170 -6.51 13.55 15.11
N ASP A 171 -6.43 14.28 14.01
CA ASP A 171 -5.63 13.99 12.85
C ASP A 171 -4.94 15.29 12.35
N SER A 172 -4.91 16.38 13.13
CA SER A 172 -4.39 17.69 12.67
C SER A 172 -2.87 17.76 12.50
N GLU A 173 -2.13 16.97 13.27
CA GLU A 173 -0.67 16.89 13.14
C GLU A 173 -0.33 15.78 12.14
N ARG A 174 -0.01 16.19 10.91
CA ARG A 174 0.43 15.30 9.83
C ARG A 174 1.62 15.92 9.11
N ILE A 175 2.55 15.09 8.66
CA ILE A 175 3.64 15.53 7.79
C ILE A 175 3.34 15.09 6.37
N ARG A 176 3.51 16.03 5.42
CA ARG A 176 3.35 15.77 3.99
C ARG A 176 4.36 14.69 3.55
N PRO A 177 3.95 13.66 2.80
CA PRO A 177 4.75 12.45 2.58
C PRO A 177 6.12 12.69 1.91
N LEU A 178 6.26 13.61 0.95
CA LEU A 178 7.58 13.90 0.37
C LEU A 178 8.49 14.64 1.34
N LEU A 179 7.94 15.54 2.18
CA LEU A 179 8.72 16.18 3.25
C LEU A 179 9.22 15.13 4.25
N PHE A 180 8.34 14.23 4.69
CA PHE A 180 8.69 13.12 5.57
C PHE A 180 9.80 12.26 4.97
N MET A 181 9.61 11.81 3.73
CA MET A 181 10.57 10.94 3.03
C MET A 181 11.93 11.61 2.83
N ARG A 182 11.95 12.90 2.46
CA ARG A 182 13.18 13.67 2.29
C ARG A 182 13.98 13.76 3.58
N GLN A 183 13.35 14.14 4.68
CA GLN A 183 14.03 14.24 5.98
C GLN A 183 14.54 12.89 6.44
N MET A 184 13.69 11.85 6.36
CA MET A 184 14.07 10.50 6.74
C MET A 184 15.28 9.99 5.95
N LEU A 185 15.32 10.25 4.63
CA LEU A 185 16.38 9.79 3.73
C LEU A 185 17.52 10.79 3.54
N CYS A 186 17.56 11.88 4.32
CA CYS A 186 18.56 12.95 4.22
C CYS A 186 18.74 13.53 2.81
N MET A 187 17.62 13.87 2.17
CA MET A 187 17.59 14.46 0.83
C MET A 187 16.95 15.85 0.83
N SER A 188 17.47 16.76 0.02
CA SER A 188 16.89 18.08 -0.22
C SER A 188 15.66 18.02 -1.13
N SER A 189 14.87 19.11 -1.17
CA SER A 189 13.79 19.28 -2.14
C SER A 189 14.33 19.59 -3.56
N GLY A 190 13.41 19.62 -4.53
CA GLY A 190 13.69 20.00 -5.92
C GLY A 190 13.87 18.82 -6.88
N ALA A 191 13.97 19.12 -8.17
CA ALA A 191 14.06 18.11 -9.24
C ALA A 191 15.34 17.24 -9.20
N ASN A 192 16.38 17.73 -8.54
CA ASN A 192 17.65 17.02 -8.35
C ASN A 192 18.04 16.98 -6.87
N PRO A 193 17.36 16.17 -6.03
CA PRO A 193 17.62 16.09 -4.60
C PRO A 193 19.09 15.82 -4.29
N LYS A 194 19.65 16.50 -3.30
CA LYS A 194 21.03 16.35 -2.82
C LYS A 194 21.07 15.87 -1.37
N PRO A 195 22.13 15.15 -0.95
CA PRO A 195 22.34 14.82 0.46
C PRO A 195 22.29 16.05 1.35
N THR A 196 21.61 15.94 2.50
CA THR A 196 21.55 16.98 3.54
C THR A 196 22.21 16.55 4.86
N CYS A 197 22.52 15.27 5.00
CA CYS A 197 23.18 14.67 6.15
C CYS A 197 23.83 13.33 5.71
N ASP A 198 24.61 12.66 6.58
CA ASP A 198 25.30 11.40 6.26
C ASP A 198 24.58 10.12 6.75
N GLU A 199 23.40 10.27 7.36
CA GLU A 199 22.62 9.15 7.90
C GLU A 199 22.13 8.20 6.81
N ARG A 200 21.95 6.93 7.20
CA ARG A 200 21.47 5.87 6.31
C ARG A 200 20.27 5.17 6.92
N THR A 201 19.38 4.72 6.05
CA THR A 201 18.23 3.89 6.41
C THR A 201 18.36 2.52 5.76
N GLU A 202 18.26 1.45 6.54
CA GLU A 202 18.27 0.06 6.09
C GLU A 202 16.85 -0.45 5.84
N PHE A 203 16.51 -0.66 4.56
CA PHE A 203 15.25 -1.25 4.13
C PHE A 203 15.37 -1.80 2.69
N ASP A 204 14.47 -2.71 2.31
CA ASP A 204 14.48 -3.31 0.97
C ASP A 204 13.42 -2.71 0.04
N VAL A 205 12.32 -2.22 0.62
CA VAL A 205 11.17 -1.69 -0.11
C VAL A 205 10.68 -0.40 0.55
N TRP A 206 10.39 0.62 -0.26
CA TRP A 206 9.58 1.76 0.15
C TRP A 206 8.13 1.54 -0.24
N SER A 207 7.19 1.84 0.65
CA SER A 207 5.75 1.78 0.38
C SER A 207 5.05 3.12 0.59
N HIS A 208 3.91 3.33 -0.09
CA HIS A 208 3.06 4.52 0.04
C HIS A 208 1.58 4.18 -0.16
N HIS A 209 0.66 4.97 0.41
CA HIS A 209 -0.79 4.81 0.28
C HIS A 209 -1.41 5.95 -0.55
N PRO A 210 -1.35 5.90 -1.89
CA PRO A 210 -1.58 7.06 -2.76
C PRO A 210 -3.06 7.36 -3.03
N TYR A 211 -3.91 7.41 -2.02
CA TYR A 211 -5.33 7.75 -2.21
C TYR A 211 -5.50 9.11 -2.87
N ALA A 212 -6.51 9.24 -3.73
CA ALA A 212 -6.74 10.42 -4.55
C ALA A 212 -8.18 10.93 -4.42
N TYR A 213 -8.35 12.25 -4.32
CA TYR A 213 -9.67 12.89 -4.41
C TYR A 213 -10.26 12.87 -5.83
N GLY A 214 -9.51 12.42 -6.83
CA GLY A 214 -9.93 12.33 -8.23
C GLY A 214 -9.51 11.02 -8.89
N GLY A 215 -9.59 10.99 -10.21
CA GLY A 215 -9.30 9.80 -10.99
C GLY A 215 -7.85 9.32 -10.93
N PRO A 216 -7.50 8.27 -11.68
CA PRO A 216 -6.16 7.63 -11.64
C PRO A 216 -4.98 8.48 -12.13
N ARG A 217 -5.21 9.76 -12.46
CA ARG A 217 -4.19 10.74 -12.87
C ARG A 217 -4.22 11.99 -11.98
N TYR A 218 -5.03 11.96 -10.93
CA TYR A 218 -5.15 13.09 -10.03
C TYR A 218 -3.81 13.30 -9.34
N GLU A 219 -3.34 14.54 -9.39
CA GLU A 219 -2.17 15.04 -8.67
C GLU A 219 -2.66 15.76 -7.42
N ALA A 220 -1.90 15.67 -6.34
CA ALA A 220 -2.27 16.31 -5.09
C ALA A 220 -2.22 17.84 -5.25
N PHE A 221 -3.20 18.53 -4.66
CA PHE A 221 -3.29 19.99 -4.75
C PHE A 221 -2.11 20.70 -4.07
N HIS A 222 -1.58 20.05 -3.05
CA HIS A 222 -0.72 20.62 -2.04
C HIS A 222 0.72 20.12 -2.27
N PRO A 223 1.74 21.00 -2.30
CA PRO A 223 3.13 20.57 -2.48
C PRO A 223 3.51 19.53 -1.44
N ASP A 224 4.31 18.54 -1.81
CA ASP A 224 4.75 17.42 -0.95
C ASP A 224 3.70 16.39 -0.55
N ASP A 225 2.41 16.61 -0.86
CA ASP A 225 1.43 15.53 -0.85
C ASP A 225 1.66 14.60 -2.04
N VAL A 226 1.30 13.33 -1.87
CA VAL A 226 1.49 12.32 -2.92
C VAL A 226 0.24 11.49 -3.04
N SER A 227 -0.55 11.81 -4.06
CA SER A 227 -1.63 10.96 -4.55
C SER A 227 -1.12 10.08 -5.69
N ILE A 228 -2.01 9.32 -6.34
CA ILE A 228 -1.62 8.39 -7.40
C ILE A 228 -0.88 9.06 -8.57
N GLY A 229 -1.22 10.30 -8.93
CA GLY A 229 -0.55 11.05 -10.00
C GLY A 229 0.87 11.49 -9.67
N ASP A 230 1.22 11.52 -8.38
CA ASP A 230 2.49 12.06 -7.88
C ASP A 230 3.52 10.95 -7.59
N LEU A 231 3.18 9.67 -7.79
CA LEU A 231 4.04 8.52 -7.47
C LEU A 231 5.40 8.57 -8.19
N GLY A 232 5.45 9.15 -9.39
CA GLY A 232 6.68 9.35 -10.15
C GLY A 232 7.70 10.23 -9.42
N GLU A 233 7.24 11.24 -8.66
CA GLU A 233 8.10 12.11 -7.86
C GLU A 233 8.70 11.34 -6.67
N MET A 234 7.86 10.59 -5.97
CA MET A 234 8.30 9.75 -4.84
C MET A 234 9.31 8.69 -5.29
N ARG A 235 9.07 8.03 -6.43
CA ARG A 235 10.05 7.09 -7.00
C ARG A 235 11.36 7.78 -7.36
N SER A 236 11.30 8.97 -7.95
CA SER A 236 12.49 9.73 -8.33
C SER A 236 13.34 10.06 -7.09
N LEU A 237 12.70 10.46 -5.99
CA LEU A 237 13.35 10.68 -4.70
C LEU A 237 13.96 9.40 -4.13
N LEU A 238 13.23 8.27 -4.15
CA LEU A 238 13.73 6.97 -3.69
C LEU A 238 15.02 6.58 -4.41
N LEU A 239 15.02 6.70 -5.73
CA LEU A 239 16.18 6.34 -6.55
C LEU A 239 17.34 7.31 -6.35
N ALA A 240 17.06 8.61 -6.13
CA ALA A 240 18.09 9.59 -5.81
C ALA A 240 18.76 9.28 -4.46
N ALA A 241 17.97 9.00 -3.41
CA ALA A 241 18.48 8.62 -2.09
C ALA A 241 19.31 7.32 -2.14
N SER A 242 18.85 6.33 -2.91
CA SER A 242 19.60 5.09 -3.10
C SER A 242 20.93 5.32 -3.82
N ARG A 243 20.97 6.13 -4.88
CA ARG A 243 22.21 6.49 -5.58
C ARG A 243 23.18 7.30 -4.70
N ALA A 244 22.66 8.12 -3.80
CA ALA A 244 23.44 8.88 -2.85
C ALA A 244 23.96 8.05 -1.66
N GLY A 245 23.54 6.79 -1.51
CA GLY A 245 24.00 5.90 -0.43
C GLY A 245 23.22 6.04 0.89
N HIS A 246 22.09 6.76 0.90
CA HIS A 246 21.22 6.90 2.09
C HIS A 246 20.27 5.72 2.29
N VAL A 247 20.15 4.83 1.29
CA VAL A 247 19.40 3.58 1.41
C VAL A 247 20.36 2.40 1.42
N LYS A 248 20.43 1.71 2.55
CA LYS A 248 21.15 0.44 2.69
C LYS A 248 20.19 -0.70 2.35
N SER A 249 20.32 -1.22 1.13
CA SER A 249 19.54 -2.34 0.59
C SER A 249 20.46 -3.34 -0.11
N ARG A 250 19.99 -4.57 -0.35
CA ARG A 250 20.74 -5.57 -1.13
C ARG A 250 20.78 -5.30 -2.63
N GLY A 251 20.03 -4.31 -3.09
CA GLY A 251 20.01 -3.86 -4.46
C GLY A 251 19.30 -2.52 -4.54
N GLN A 252 18.75 -2.21 -5.70
CA GLN A 252 17.85 -1.07 -5.81
C GLN A 252 16.60 -1.34 -4.94
N PRO A 253 16.20 -0.41 -4.06
CA PRO A 253 15.01 -0.60 -3.24
C PRO A 253 13.76 -0.76 -4.12
N GLY A 254 12.88 -1.67 -3.73
CA GLY A 254 11.57 -1.83 -4.35
C GLY A 254 10.66 -0.64 -4.04
N PHE A 255 9.63 -0.45 -4.87
CA PHE A 255 8.58 0.53 -4.63
C PHE A 255 7.22 -0.16 -4.69
N TRP A 256 6.48 -0.15 -3.58
CA TRP A 256 5.21 -0.83 -3.38
C TRP A 256 4.09 0.17 -3.02
N VAL A 257 2.86 -0.29 -3.18
CA VAL A 257 1.66 0.34 -2.64
C VAL A 257 0.97 -0.68 -1.75
N THR A 258 1.11 -0.51 -0.43
CA THR A 258 0.56 -1.45 0.56
C THR A 258 -0.88 -1.14 0.97
N GLU A 259 -1.44 -0.04 0.46
CA GLU A 259 -2.85 0.26 0.61
C GLU A 259 -3.31 1.20 -0.51
N PHE A 260 -4.37 0.81 -1.21
CA PHE A 260 -5.06 1.66 -2.17
C PHE A 260 -6.42 1.09 -2.51
N SER A 261 -7.38 1.98 -2.81
CA SER A 261 -8.64 1.59 -3.40
C SER A 261 -9.43 2.79 -3.93
N TYR A 262 -10.61 2.50 -4.45
CA TYR A 262 -11.65 3.48 -4.66
C TYR A 262 -12.96 3.01 -4.03
N ASP A 263 -13.67 3.95 -3.41
CA ASP A 263 -15.01 3.69 -2.92
C ASP A 263 -16.04 3.60 -4.06
N SER A 264 -17.15 2.88 -3.85
CA SER A 264 -18.10 2.56 -4.94
C SER A 264 -19.56 2.81 -4.58
N ASN A 265 -20.31 3.26 -5.59
CA ASN A 265 -21.75 3.44 -5.60
C ASN A 265 -22.43 2.40 -6.53
N PRO A 266 -23.37 1.59 -6.03
CA PRO A 266 -23.75 1.38 -4.62
C PRO A 266 -22.61 0.71 -3.81
N ALA A 267 -22.65 0.69 -2.47
CA ALA A 267 -23.75 1.17 -1.60
C ALA A 267 -23.60 2.63 -1.14
N ASP A 268 -22.40 3.20 -1.17
CA ASP A 268 -22.21 4.60 -0.80
C ASP A 268 -22.61 5.53 -1.96
N PRO A 269 -23.60 6.43 -1.80
CA PRO A 269 -23.95 7.41 -2.81
C PRO A 269 -22.79 8.36 -3.19
N LYS A 270 -21.81 8.57 -2.31
CA LYS A 270 -20.62 9.40 -2.53
C LYS A 270 -19.51 8.67 -3.31
N GLY A 271 -19.59 7.34 -3.44
CA GLY A 271 -18.62 6.51 -4.14
C GLY A 271 -18.72 6.56 -5.66
N LEU A 272 -17.76 5.91 -6.34
CA LEU A 272 -17.73 5.85 -7.81
C LEU A 272 -18.83 4.94 -8.37
N PRO A 273 -19.57 5.35 -9.41
CA PRO A 273 -20.45 4.44 -10.14
C PRO A 273 -19.71 3.19 -10.60
N LEU A 274 -20.31 1.99 -10.45
CA LEU A 274 -19.64 0.71 -10.72
C LEU A 274 -18.86 0.62 -12.05
N PRO A 275 -19.36 1.12 -13.20
CA PRO A 275 -18.59 1.08 -14.44
C PRO A 275 -17.30 1.91 -14.37
N LEU A 276 -17.35 3.05 -13.68
CA LEU A 276 -16.19 3.91 -13.49
C LEU A 276 -15.23 3.31 -12.46
N HIS A 277 -15.75 2.74 -11.38
CA HIS A 277 -14.93 2.01 -10.40
C HIS A 277 -14.12 0.90 -11.07
N ALA A 278 -14.74 0.05 -11.89
CA ALA A 278 -14.03 -1.00 -12.62
C ALA A 278 -12.98 -0.45 -13.61
N ARG A 279 -13.29 0.64 -14.31
CA ARG A 279 -12.32 1.31 -15.17
C ARG A 279 -11.12 1.83 -14.38
N TYR A 280 -11.39 2.55 -13.28
CA TYR A 280 -10.36 3.19 -12.46
C TYR A 280 -9.46 2.18 -11.77
N VAL A 281 -9.97 1.01 -11.38
CA VAL A 281 -9.15 -0.10 -10.89
C VAL A 281 -8.08 -0.51 -11.91
N SER A 282 -8.47 -0.78 -13.16
CA SER A 282 -7.50 -1.17 -14.21
C SER A 282 -6.52 -0.03 -14.54
N GLU A 283 -7.02 1.20 -14.61
CA GLU A 283 -6.18 2.36 -14.93
C GLU A 283 -5.21 2.70 -13.79
N ALA A 284 -5.63 2.65 -12.53
CA ALA A 284 -4.75 2.88 -11.38
C ALA A 284 -3.60 1.86 -11.33
N LEU A 285 -3.89 0.58 -11.53
CA LEU A 285 -2.85 -0.46 -11.58
C LEU A 285 -1.84 -0.23 -12.71
N TYR A 286 -2.31 0.23 -13.87
CA TYR A 286 -1.42 0.62 -14.97
C TYR A 286 -0.55 1.82 -14.61
N ARG A 287 -1.12 2.87 -14.00
CA ARG A 287 -0.39 4.10 -13.63
C ARG A 287 0.70 3.80 -12.61
N MET A 288 0.34 3.07 -11.55
CA MET A 288 1.29 2.57 -10.57
C MET A 288 2.42 1.75 -11.22
N TRP A 289 2.09 0.85 -12.16
CA TRP A 289 3.11 0.08 -12.89
C TRP A 289 4.05 0.96 -13.72
N VAL A 290 3.52 1.98 -14.42
CA VAL A 290 4.33 2.97 -15.16
C VAL A 290 5.28 3.69 -14.21
N ASP A 291 4.79 4.04 -13.02
CA ASP A 291 5.59 4.69 -11.96
C ASP A 291 6.46 3.71 -11.19
N GLY A 292 6.67 2.49 -11.69
CA GLY A 292 7.62 1.52 -11.15
C GLY A 292 7.16 0.79 -9.89
N VAL A 293 5.88 0.90 -9.52
CA VAL A 293 5.29 0.09 -8.45
C VAL A 293 5.25 -1.37 -8.88
N SER A 294 5.80 -2.24 -8.03
CA SER A 294 5.92 -3.69 -8.31
C SER A 294 4.94 -4.57 -7.54
N LEU A 295 4.25 -4.01 -6.53
CA LEU A 295 3.22 -4.69 -5.73
C LEU A 295 2.16 -3.67 -5.31
N VAL A 296 0.89 -4.08 -5.41
CA VAL A 296 -0.26 -3.32 -4.93
C VAL A 296 -1.13 -4.24 -4.08
N THR A 297 -1.51 -3.81 -2.87
CA THR A 297 -2.57 -4.45 -2.07
C THR A 297 -3.82 -3.57 -2.07
N TRP A 298 -4.95 -4.21 -2.36
CA TRP A 298 -6.25 -3.54 -2.47
C TRP A 298 -6.98 -3.53 -1.14
N PHE A 299 -7.46 -2.36 -0.74
CA PHE A 299 -8.24 -2.17 0.49
C PHE A 299 -9.70 -1.90 0.13
N LEU A 300 -10.65 -2.84 0.09
CA LEU A 300 -10.72 -4.11 0.80
C LEU A 300 -11.11 -5.28 -0.12
N ILE A 301 -11.06 -6.50 0.40
CA ILE A 301 -11.61 -7.66 -0.31
C ILE A 301 -13.14 -7.50 -0.46
N ARG A 302 -13.84 -7.12 0.60
CA ARG A 302 -15.30 -6.93 0.63
C ARG A 302 -15.64 -5.60 1.30
N ASP A 303 -16.81 -5.07 1.00
CA ASP A 303 -17.32 -3.87 1.67
C ASP A 303 -17.47 -4.08 3.17
N GLU A 304 -17.34 -2.98 3.91
CA GLU A 304 -17.80 -2.88 5.29
C GLU A 304 -19.33 -2.86 5.36
N PRO A 305 -19.95 -3.09 6.54
CA PRO A 305 -21.40 -3.11 6.63
C PRO A 305 -21.96 -1.68 6.47
N PHE A 306 -22.59 -1.37 5.34
CA PHE A 306 -23.20 -0.07 5.10
C PHE A 306 -24.61 0.02 5.73
N PRO A 307 -25.01 1.16 6.36
CA PRO A 307 -24.30 2.44 6.44
C PRO A 307 -23.35 2.60 7.64
N GLY A 308 -23.14 1.56 8.47
CA GLY A 308 -22.34 1.67 9.69
C GLY A 308 -20.82 1.65 9.51
N GLY A 309 -20.34 1.12 8.39
CA GLY A 309 -18.93 1.02 8.01
C GLY A 309 -18.53 2.14 7.08
N LEU A 310 -17.29 2.58 7.19
CA LEU A 310 -16.77 3.72 6.47
C LEU A 310 -16.46 3.37 5.01
N PHE A 311 -16.03 2.14 4.72
CA PHE A 311 -15.46 1.79 3.41
C PHE A 311 -16.34 0.83 2.60
N GLN A 312 -16.75 1.26 1.41
CA GLN A 312 -17.44 0.49 0.37
C GLN A 312 -16.54 0.29 -0.87
N SER A 313 -15.24 0.14 -0.63
CA SER A 313 -14.18 -0.07 -1.62
C SER A 313 -13.87 -1.54 -1.92
N GLY A 314 -14.69 -2.46 -1.43
CA GLY A 314 -14.53 -3.90 -1.59
C GLY A 314 -14.51 -4.34 -3.06
N LEU A 315 -13.73 -5.37 -3.38
CA LEU A 315 -13.88 -6.11 -4.65
C LEU A 315 -15.20 -6.91 -4.69
N TYR A 316 -15.80 -7.17 -3.53
CA TYR A 316 -17.11 -7.78 -3.36
C TYR A 316 -18.05 -6.84 -2.60
N PHE A 317 -19.32 -6.82 -3.01
CA PHE A 317 -20.40 -6.36 -2.16
C PHE A 317 -20.53 -7.25 -0.94
N ARG A 318 -20.70 -6.64 0.23
CA ARG A 318 -21.01 -7.35 1.47
C ARG A 318 -22.43 -7.89 1.45
N GLY A 319 -22.56 -9.22 1.46
CA GLY A 319 -23.85 -9.89 1.63
C GLY A 319 -24.30 -9.92 3.09
N GLN A 320 -25.61 -9.85 3.32
CA GLN A 320 -26.20 -10.21 4.61
C GLN A 320 -25.98 -11.71 4.88
N GLY A 321 -25.69 -12.10 6.12
CA GLY A 321 -25.49 -13.52 6.48
C GLY A 321 -24.09 -14.11 6.19
N GLY A 322 -23.09 -13.25 5.95
CA GLY A 322 -21.66 -13.63 5.93
C GLY A 322 -21.06 -13.79 4.53
N ILE A 323 -19.79 -14.22 4.48
CA ILE A 323 -18.96 -14.27 3.25
C ILE A 323 -19.56 -15.09 2.11
N LYS A 324 -20.34 -16.13 2.41
CA LYS A 324 -21.03 -16.96 1.41
C LYS A 324 -22.02 -16.18 0.54
N ASN A 325 -22.51 -15.03 1.03
CA ASN A 325 -23.50 -14.20 0.34
C ASN A 325 -22.88 -12.96 -0.31
N ASP A 326 -21.56 -12.79 -0.21
CA ASP A 326 -20.87 -11.69 -0.87
C ASP A 326 -20.97 -11.83 -2.39
N ARG A 327 -21.22 -10.71 -3.08
CA ARG A 327 -21.39 -10.70 -4.54
C ARG A 327 -20.23 -9.97 -5.20
N PRO A 328 -19.61 -10.51 -6.27
CA PRO A 328 -18.48 -9.84 -6.90
C PRO A 328 -18.92 -8.52 -7.54
N LYS A 329 -18.12 -7.46 -7.36
CA LYS A 329 -18.27 -6.22 -8.11
C LYS A 329 -17.61 -6.37 -9.49
N PRO A 330 -17.99 -5.55 -10.48
CA PRO A 330 -17.23 -5.44 -11.73
C PRO A 330 -15.74 -5.15 -11.51
N ALA A 331 -15.40 -4.44 -10.43
CA ALA A 331 -14.04 -4.17 -9.99
C ALA A 331 -13.19 -5.43 -9.72
N LEU A 332 -13.80 -6.54 -9.25
CA LEU A 332 -13.06 -7.80 -9.07
C LEU A 332 -12.44 -8.29 -10.38
N ARG A 333 -13.21 -8.20 -11.48
CA ARG A 333 -12.73 -8.60 -12.81
C ARG A 333 -11.64 -7.65 -13.30
N ALA A 334 -11.83 -6.36 -13.09
CA ALA A 334 -10.82 -5.35 -13.42
C ALA A 334 -9.53 -5.50 -12.61
N PHE A 335 -9.60 -5.94 -11.35
CA PHE A 335 -8.43 -6.19 -10.50
C PHE A 335 -7.71 -7.48 -10.89
N ARG A 336 -8.46 -8.55 -11.21
CA ARG A 336 -7.90 -9.86 -11.60
C ARG A 336 -7.30 -9.85 -13.00
N PHE A 337 -7.91 -9.16 -13.94
CA PHE A 337 -7.49 -9.07 -15.34
C PHE A 337 -7.50 -7.60 -15.80
N PRO A 338 -6.61 -6.74 -15.25
CA PRO A 338 -6.58 -5.34 -15.61
C PRO A 338 -6.15 -5.19 -17.07
N PHE A 339 -6.87 -4.33 -17.79
CA PHE A 339 -6.57 -3.97 -19.16
C PHE A 339 -6.96 -2.52 -19.42
N VAL A 340 -6.07 -1.80 -20.08
CA VAL A 340 -6.24 -0.39 -20.44
C VAL A 340 -5.90 -0.17 -21.91
N ALA A 341 -6.54 0.83 -22.51
CA ALA A 341 -6.26 1.25 -23.88
C ALA A 341 -6.44 2.77 -24.03
N PHE A 342 -5.42 3.46 -24.50
CA PHE A 342 -5.39 4.91 -24.65
C PHE A 342 -5.10 5.30 -26.09
N ARG A 343 -5.83 6.30 -26.61
CA ARG A 343 -5.49 6.92 -27.89
C ARG A 343 -4.18 7.68 -27.75
N GLU A 344 -3.27 7.49 -28.68
CA GLU A 344 -2.04 8.25 -28.82
C GLU A 344 -2.12 9.20 -30.04
N LYS A 345 -1.24 10.20 -30.07
CA LYS A 345 -1.04 11.03 -31.27
C LYS A 345 -0.60 10.14 -32.45
N GLY A 346 -1.00 10.50 -33.67
CA GLY A 346 -0.62 9.74 -34.88
C GLY A 346 -1.45 8.49 -35.17
N GLY A 347 -2.70 8.44 -34.70
CA GLY A 347 -3.65 7.43 -35.17
C GLY A 347 -3.53 6.05 -34.51
N ARG A 348 -2.90 5.96 -33.33
CA ARG A 348 -2.62 4.68 -32.64
C ARG A 348 -3.35 4.56 -31.30
N ILE A 349 -3.46 3.33 -30.84
CA ILE A 349 -3.94 2.97 -29.51
C ILE A 349 -2.82 2.22 -28.81
N ALA A 350 -2.32 2.76 -27.71
CA ALA A 350 -1.46 2.02 -26.79
C ALA A 350 -2.34 1.22 -25.83
N TYR A 351 -1.94 -0.01 -25.54
CA TYR A 351 -2.61 -0.85 -24.56
C TYR A 351 -1.61 -1.49 -23.60
N TRP A 352 -2.11 -1.82 -22.42
CA TRP A 352 -1.41 -2.58 -21.39
C TRP A 352 -2.40 -3.47 -20.66
N GLY A 353 -1.95 -4.61 -20.17
CA GLY A 353 -2.72 -5.42 -19.25
C GLY A 353 -1.86 -6.45 -18.52
N ARG A 354 -2.51 -7.14 -17.57
CA ARG A 354 -1.93 -8.24 -16.82
C ARG A 354 -2.88 -9.43 -16.82
N THR A 355 -2.40 -10.61 -17.16
CA THR A 355 -3.19 -11.84 -17.14
C THR A 355 -3.64 -12.21 -15.71
N PRO A 356 -4.74 -12.97 -15.58
CA PRO A 356 -5.18 -13.49 -14.28
C PRO A 356 -4.08 -14.23 -13.53
N ALA A 357 -4.02 -14.02 -12.22
CA ALA A 357 -3.01 -14.57 -11.31
C ALA A 357 -1.54 -14.15 -11.61
N GLY A 358 -1.30 -13.29 -12.61
CA GLY A 358 0.05 -12.84 -12.96
C GLY A 358 0.94 -13.93 -13.54
N VAL A 359 0.36 -14.86 -14.29
CA VAL A 359 1.08 -15.97 -14.94
C VAL A 359 1.06 -15.79 -16.45
N SER A 360 2.17 -16.11 -17.13
CA SER A 360 2.23 -16.00 -18.59
C SER A 360 1.17 -16.89 -19.24
N LYS A 361 0.29 -16.27 -20.05
CA LYS A 361 -0.76 -16.93 -20.84
C LYS A 361 -0.93 -16.20 -22.16
N ASN A 362 -1.34 -16.93 -23.20
CA ASN A 362 -1.63 -16.33 -24.50
C ASN A 362 -2.88 -15.45 -24.44
N VAL A 363 -2.75 -14.22 -24.91
CA VAL A 363 -3.81 -13.19 -24.90
C VAL A 363 -4.07 -12.73 -26.33
N VAL A 364 -5.34 -12.46 -26.64
CA VAL A 364 -5.75 -11.67 -27.79
C VAL A 364 -6.28 -10.32 -27.32
N VAL A 365 -5.95 -9.26 -28.04
CA VAL A 365 -6.59 -7.95 -27.86
C VAL A 365 -7.63 -7.79 -28.95
N GLU A 366 -8.83 -7.39 -28.57
CA GLU A 366 -9.96 -7.22 -29.45
C GLU A 366 -10.51 -5.80 -29.37
N GLN A 367 -11.01 -5.28 -30.48
CA GLN A 367 -11.73 -4.03 -30.55
C GLN A 367 -13.19 -4.28 -30.93
N LYS A 368 -14.11 -3.62 -30.23
CA LYS A 368 -15.54 -3.67 -30.54
C LYS A 368 -15.83 -2.98 -31.87
N SER A 369 -16.52 -3.68 -32.78
CA SER A 369 -16.97 -3.19 -34.08
C SER A 369 -18.43 -3.59 -34.29
N GLY A 370 -19.34 -2.63 -34.22
CA GLY A 370 -20.78 -2.89 -34.13
C GLY A 370 -21.12 -3.76 -32.92
N ARG A 371 -21.73 -4.94 -33.18
CA ARG A 371 -22.06 -5.94 -32.15
C ARG A 371 -20.98 -7.00 -31.94
N SER A 372 -19.92 -7.01 -32.75
CA SER A 372 -18.89 -8.05 -32.74
C SER A 372 -17.57 -7.54 -32.15
N TRP A 373 -16.77 -8.48 -31.64
CA TRP A 373 -15.38 -8.23 -31.26
C TRP A 373 -14.46 -8.69 -32.38
N ARG A 374 -13.51 -7.84 -32.78
CA ARG A 374 -12.52 -8.17 -33.81
C ARG A 374 -11.13 -8.16 -33.20
N ARG A 375 -10.39 -9.24 -33.42
CA ARG A 375 -8.98 -9.32 -33.02
C ARG A 375 -8.16 -8.20 -33.69
N VAL A 376 -7.39 -7.48 -32.89
CA VAL A 376 -6.49 -6.42 -33.34
C VAL A 376 -5.03 -6.68 -32.99
N ALA A 377 -4.74 -7.51 -31.99
CA ALA A 377 -3.38 -7.94 -31.67
C ALA A 377 -3.33 -9.29 -30.93
N VAL A 378 -2.14 -9.90 -30.92
CA VAL A 378 -1.75 -11.04 -30.09
C VAL A 378 -0.39 -10.69 -29.47
N PRO A 379 -0.36 -9.98 -28.33
CA PRO A 379 0.89 -9.53 -27.74
C PRO A 379 1.70 -10.68 -27.14
N ALA A 380 3.02 -10.49 -27.06
CA ALA A 380 3.85 -11.29 -26.17
C ALA A 380 3.49 -10.98 -24.71
N VAL A 381 3.49 -12.01 -23.86
CA VAL A 381 3.17 -11.90 -22.43
C VAL A 381 4.37 -12.36 -21.62
N ASP A 382 4.87 -11.50 -20.73
CA ASP A 382 6.03 -11.81 -19.92
C ASP A 382 5.71 -12.84 -18.80
N ARG A 383 6.74 -13.21 -18.04
CA ARG A 383 6.64 -14.17 -16.94
C ARG A 383 5.73 -13.73 -15.78
N TYR A 384 5.43 -12.44 -15.67
CA TYR A 384 4.55 -11.84 -14.65
C TYR A 384 3.12 -11.64 -15.19
N GLY A 385 2.85 -12.09 -16.41
CA GLY A 385 1.57 -11.92 -17.07
C GLY A 385 1.38 -10.55 -17.71
N ILE A 386 2.40 -9.69 -17.73
CA ILE A 386 2.30 -8.34 -18.30
C ILE A 386 2.40 -8.41 -19.82
N PHE A 387 1.51 -7.68 -20.49
CA PHE A 387 1.54 -7.49 -21.93
C PHE A 387 1.22 -6.04 -22.27
N SER A 388 1.85 -5.52 -23.31
CA SER A 388 1.59 -4.17 -23.82
C SER A 388 1.93 -4.08 -25.30
N GLY A 389 1.43 -3.02 -25.95
CA GLY A 389 1.72 -2.80 -27.35
C GLY A 389 0.93 -1.63 -27.93
N ARG A 390 1.01 -1.50 -29.26
CA ARG A 390 0.28 -0.49 -30.03
C ARG A 390 -0.47 -1.12 -31.19
N VAL A 391 -1.66 -0.61 -31.48
CA VAL A 391 -2.44 -0.96 -32.67
C VAL A 391 -2.93 0.30 -33.39
N ALA A 392 -3.19 0.20 -34.70
CA ALA A 392 -3.84 1.26 -35.43
C ALA A 392 -5.28 1.46 -34.95
N ILE A 393 -5.76 2.70 -34.92
CA ILE A 393 -7.17 3.00 -34.66
C ILE A 393 -8.00 2.47 -35.83
N ARG A 394 -8.87 1.49 -35.58
CA ARG A 394 -9.83 0.96 -36.56
C ARG A 394 -11.28 1.40 -36.28
N GLY A 395 -11.50 2.24 -35.27
CA GLY A 395 -12.82 2.74 -34.88
C GLY A 395 -12.86 3.40 -33.50
N SER A 396 -14.07 3.64 -33.01
CA SER A 396 -14.34 4.26 -31.69
C SER A 396 -14.68 3.26 -30.58
N GLY A 397 -14.90 1.99 -30.92
CA GLY A 397 -15.29 0.97 -29.96
C GLY A 397 -14.20 0.68 -28.92
N SER A 398 -14.65 0.28 -27.72
CA SER A 398 -13.81 -0.18 -26.62
C SER A 398 -12.90 -1.34 -27.02
N LEU A 399 -11.81 -1.52 -26.27
CA LEU A 399 -10.92 -2.66 -26.40
C LEU A 399 -11.07 -3.59 -25.20
N ARG A 400 -10.75 -4.86 -25.37
CA ARG A 400 -10.63 -5.84 -24.29
C ARG A 400 -9.48 -6.80 -24.57
N ALA A 401 -8.97 -7.42 -23.52
CA ALA A 401 -8.10 -8.58 -23.60
C ALA A 401 -8.91 -9.86 -23.32
N GLU A 402 -8.65 -10.93 -24.04
CA GLU A 402 -9.26 -12.25 -23.81
C GLU A 402 -8.15 -13.30 -23.83
N LEU A 403 -8.22 -14.28 -22.93
CA LEU A 403 -7.30 -15.43 -22.98
C LEU A 403 -7.63 -16.27 -24.22
N VAL A 404 -6.62 -16.79 -24.92
CA VAL A 404 -6.82 -17.58 -26.15
C VAL A 404 -7.68 -18.83 -25.89
N ASP A 405 -7.59 -19.41 -24.70
CA ASP A 405 -8.39 -20.55 -24.24
C ASP A 405 -9.85 -20.17 -23.87
N ARG A 406 -10.20 -18.89 -23.95
CA ARG A 406 -11.51 -18.31 -23.59
C ARG A 406 -11.93 -18.53 -22.14
N SER A 407 -10.98 -18.86 -21.26
CA SER A 407 -11.26 -19.06 -19.83
C SER A 407 -11.54 -17.76 -19.07
N ASP A 408 -11.04 -16.62 -19.57
CA ASP A 408 -11.28 -15.31 -18.96
C ASP A 408 -11.17 -14.17 -20.01
N VAL A 409 -11.81 -13.03 -19.71
CA VAL A 409 -11.84 -11.82 -20.53
C VAL A 409 -11.79 -10.60 -19.62
N SER A 410 -11.09 -9.55 -20.02
CA SER A 410 -11.02 -8.30 -19.26
C SER A 410 -12.34 -7.54 -19.30
N VAL A 411 -12.51 -6.58 -18.39
CA VAL A 411 -13.56 -5.56 -18.56
C VAL A 411 -13.25 -4.75 -19.84
N PRO A 412 -14.24 -4.48 -20.71
CA PRO A 412 -14.06 -3.59 -21.85
C PRO A 412 -13.58 -2.18 -21.44
N PHE A 413 -12.46 -1.74 -21.99
CA PHE A 413 -11.90 -0.43 -21.76
C PHE A 413 -12.31 0.56 -22.86
N SER A 414 -13.10 1.56 -22.50
CA SER A 414 -13.51 2.62 -23.42
C SER A 414 -12.33 3.52 -23.80
N LEU A 415 -12.25 3.91 -25.07
CA LEU A 415 -11.31 4.92 -25.55
C LEU A 415 -11.74 6.36 -25.20
N VAL A 416 -12.96 6.53 -24.70
CA VAL A 416 -13.45 7.81 -24.18
C VAL A 416 -12.89 8.00 -22.78
N VAL A 417 -12.14 9.08 -22.59
CA VAL A 417 -11.58 9.47 -21.30
C VAL A 417 -12.73 10.06 -20.46
N PRO A 418 -13.04 9.49 -19.29
CA PRO A 418 -14.00 10.10 -18.37
C PRO A 418 -13.53 11.51 -18.00
N LYS A 419 -14.48 12.44 -17.86
CA LYS A 419 -14.19 13.73 -17.23
C LYS A 419 -13.78 13.46 -15.79
N ASP A 420 -12.72 14.13 -15.34
CA ASP A 420 -12.31 14.04 -13.94
C ASP A 420 -13.29 14.82 -13.07
N PHE A 421 -13.51 14.33 -11.85
CA PHE A 421 -14.35 14.97 -10.85
C PHE A 421 -13.89 14.56 -9.46
N ARG A 422 -14.17 15.41 -8.48
CA ARG A 422 -13.81 15.16 -7.10
C ARG A 422 -14.76 14.14 -6.46
N PHE A 423 -14.23 13.15 -5.78
CA PHE A 423 -14.98 12.21 -4.94
C PHE A 423 -14.19 11.87 -3.68
N CYS A 424 -14.79 11.05 -2.82
CA CYS A 424 -14.25 10.68 -1.53
C CYS A 424 -13.18 9.59 -1.61
N PRO A 425 -11.92 9.88 -1.25
CA PRO A 425 -10.87 8.85 -1.20
C PRO A 425 -11.04 7.87 -0.03
N PHE A 426 -11.67 8.30 1.07
CA PHE A 426 -11.70 7.58 2.36
C PHE A 426 -13.10 7.08 2.74
N GLY A 427 -13.85 6.57 1.76
CA GLY A 427 -15.20 6.05 1.97
C GLY A 427 -16.23 7.14 2.31
N THR A 428 -17.22 6.80 3.13
CA THR A 428 -18.37 7.67 3.47
C THR A 428 -18.00 8.93 4.27
N GLY A 429 -16.83 8.91 4.93
CA GLY A 429 -16.26 9.97 5.76
C GLY A 429 -15.59 11.09 4.97
N CYS A 430 -16.36 11.71 4.08
CA CYS A 430 -16.17 13.09 3.64
C CYS A 430 -17.23 13.97 4.30
#